data_AF-A0A5N5TNC0-F1
#
_entry.id   AF-A0A5N5TNC0-F1
#
_cell.length_a   1.000
_cell.length_b   1.000
_cell.length_c   1.000
_cell.angle_alpha   90.00
_cell.angle_beta   90.00
_cell.angle_gamma   90.00
#
_symmetry.space_group_name_H-M   'P 1'
#
loop_
_entity.id
_entity.type
_entity.pdbx_description
1 polymer ?
#
loop_
_entity_poly.entity_id
_entity_poly.type
_entity_poly.pdbx_seq_one_letter_code
_entity_poly.pdbx_strand_id
1 'polypeptide(L)'
;AVKFTSKLFGKALSKRIKATVLFATETGKSENYAKKLGELFGHTFNAQVYCMSDYDIINIEHEALVLVVTSTFGNGDPPENGECTNGEN
;
A
#
# COMPACT_ATOMS: atom_id res chain seq x y z
N ALA A 1 -28.09 0.05 13.06
CA ALA A 1 -26.83 0.45 13.73
C ALA A 1 -25.65 0.58 12.75
N VAL A 2 -25.27 -0.49 12.05
CA VAL A 2 -24.07 -0.52 11.17
C VAL A 2 -24.05 0.56 10.07
N LYS A 3 -25.17 0.80 9.38
CA LYS A 3 -25.21 1.83 8.30
C LYS A 3 -24.88 3.25 8.77
N PHE A 4 -25.19 3.59 10.02
CA PHE A 4 -24.91 4.91 10.58
C PHE A 4 -23.44 5.06 10.96
N THR A 5 -22.88 4.05 11.63
CA THR A 5 -21.46 4.05 12.02
C THR A 5 -20.54 3.99 10.81
N SER A 6 -20.86 3.23 9.76
CA SER A 6 -20.10 3.24 8.51
C SER A 6 -20.08 4.61 7.83
N LYS A 7 -21.21 5.35 7.83
CA LYS A 7 -21.25 6.72 7.30
C LYS A 7 -20.41 7.69 8.11
N LEU A 8 -20.47 7.61 9.45
CA LEU A 8 -19.67 8.46 10.33
C LEU A 8 -18.17 8.17 10.16
N PHE A 9 -17.80 6.88 10.10
CA PHE A 9 -16.43 6.45 9.88
C PHE A 9 -15.91 6.90 8.52
N GLY A 10 -16.66 6.69 7.44
CA GLY A 10 -16.27 7.15 6.10
C GLY A 10 -16.05 8.67 6.03
N LYS A 11 -16.90 9.45 6.70
CA LYS A 11 -16.75 10.92 6.80
C LYS A 11 -15.51 11.35 7.62
N ALA A 12 -15.17 10.60 8.66
CA ALA A 12 -13.98 10.87 9.47
C ALA A 12 -12.70 10.49 8.70
N LEU A 13 -12.71 9.34 8.02
CA LEU A 13 -11.59 8.82 7.24
C LEU A 13 -11.26 9.73 6.05
N SER A 14 -12.28 10.28 5.36
CA SER A 14 -12.09 11.17 4.21
C SER A 14 -11.42 12.51 4.54
N LYS A 15 -11.31 12.88 5.83
CA LYS A 15 -10.59 14.07 6.29
C LYS A 15 -9.12 13.81 6.61
N ARG A 16 -8.70 12.55 6.68
CA ARG A 16 -7.32 12.18 6.99
C ARG A 16 -6.47 12.22 5.72
N ILE A 17 -5.18 12.50 5.88
CA ILE A 17 -4.22 12.43 4.78
C ILE A 17 -4.17 10.99 4.26
N LYS A 18 -4.23 10.82 2.93
CA LYS A 18 -4.08 9.52 2.27
C LYS A 18 -2.64 9.04 2.44
N ALA A 19 -2.45 7.80 2.87
CA ALA A 19 -1.14 7.16 2.94
C ALA A 19 -1.20 5.82 2.22
N THR A 20 -0.37 5.65 1.20
CA THR A 20 -0.31 4.44 0.39
C THR A 20 0.94 3.66 0.77
N VAL A 21 0.77 2.43 1.26
CA VAL A 21 1.86 1.51 1.57
C VAL A 21 1.98 0.52 0.42
N LEU A 22 3.07 0.57 -0.33
CA LEU A 22 3.37 -0.38 -1.40
C LEU A 22 4.33 -1.45 -0.87
N PHE A 23 4.08 -2.71 -1.22
CA PHE A 23 5.00 -3.80 -0.91
C PHE A 23 5.32 -4.68 -2.10
N ALA A 24 6.54 -5.22 -2.08
CA ALA A 24 6.94 -6.35 -2.90
C ALA A 24 7.68 -7.36 -2.02
N THR A 25 7.48 -8.65 -2.29
CA THR A 25 7.97 -9.74 -1.43
C THR A 25 8.06 -11.05 -2.19
N GLU A 26 9.07 -11.86 -1.82
CA GLU A 26 9.19 -13.26 -2.29
C GLU A 26 8.51 -14.23 -1.33
N THR A 27 8.85 -14.15 -0.03
CA THR A 27 8.41 -15.13 0.97
C THR A 27 7.39 -14.55 1.97
N GLY A 28 6.68 -13.48 1.61
CA GLY A 28 5.65 -12.84 2.45
C GLY A 28 6.12 -11.99 3.64
N LYS A 29 7.42 -11.84 3.91
CA LYS A 29 7.89 -11.06 5.08
C LYS A 29 7.60 -9.56 4.93
N SER A 30 7.91 -8.99 3.77
CA SER A 30 7.69 -7.56 3.51
C SER A 30 6.21 -7.23 3.47
N GLU A 31 5.37 -8.11 2.93
CA GLU A 31 3.90 -7.99 3.00
C GLU A 31 3.41 -7.93 4.45
N ASN A 32 3.89 -8.83 5.31
CA ASN A 32 3.51 -8.84 6.73
C ASN A 32 3.92 -7.55 7.45
N TYR A 33 5.09 -6.99 7.12
CA TYR A 33 5.51 -5.70 7.66
C TYR A 33 4.68 -4.54 7.09
N ALA A 34 4.32 -4.57 5.80
CA ALA A 34 3.45 -3.57 5.18
C ALA A 34 2.06 -3.56 5.81
N LYS A 35 1.48 -4.73 6.11
CA LYS A 35 0.20 -4.85 6.83
C LYS A 35 0.28 -4.24 8.23
N LYS A 36 1.31 -4.57 9.00
CA LYS A 36 1.56 -3.96 10.34
C LYS A 36 1.75 -2.44 10.26
N LEU A 37 2.46 -1.97 9.23
CA LEU A 37 2.64 -0.55 8.99
C LEU A 37 1.30 0.14 8.65
N GLY A 38 0.47 -0.50 7.84
CA GLY A 38 -0.88 -0.04 7.51
C GLY A 38 -1.79 0.07 8.75
N GLU A 39 -1.76 -0.92 9.65
CA GLU A 39 -2.49 -0.87 10.92
C GLU A 39 -2.02 0.31 11.79
N LEU A 40 -0.70 0.48 11.94
CA LEU A 40 -0.11 1.56 12.73
C LEU A 40 -0.45 2.94 12.16
N PHE A 41 -0.33 3.12 10.84
CA PHE A 41 -0.63 4.38 10.18
C PHE A 41 -2.14 4.65 10.12
N GLY A 42 -2.98 3.60 10.07
CA GLY A 42 -4.43 3.69 10.09
C GLY A 42 -5.01 4.36 11.34
N HIS A 43 -4.22 4.52 12.41
CA HIS A 43 -4.62 5.30 13.58
C HIS A 43 -4.77 6.80 13.28
N THR A 44 -3.95 7.34 12.36
CA THR A 44 -3.87 8.79 12.09
C THR A 44 -4.15 9.14 10.63
N PHE A 45 -3.79 8.26 9.68
CA PHE A 45 -3.94 8.43 8.24
C PHE A 45 -5.13 7.64 7.70
N ASN A 46 -5.52 7.92 6.46
CA ASN A 46 -6.30 6.98 5.65
C ASN A 46 -5.31 6.06 4.92
N ALA A 47 -4.78 5.10 5.67
CA ALA A 47 -3.74 4.18 5.19
C ALA A 47 -4.35 3.04 4.39
N GLN A 48 -3.76 2.73 3.23
CA GLN A 48 -4.11 1.58 2.39
C GLN A 48 -2.84 0.84 2.00
N VAL A 49 -2.90 -0.49 1.93
CA VAL A 49 -1.74 -1.36 1.62
C VAL A 49 -2.01 -2.07 0.30
N TYR A 50 -1.04 -2.00 -0.62
CA TYR A 50 -1.13 -2.62 -1.94
C TYR A 50 0.13 -3.42 -2.27
N CYS A 51 -0.05 -4.54 -2.96
CA CYS A 51 1.04 -5.19 -3.67
C CYS A 51 1.46 -4.29 -4.84
N MET A 52 2.75 -4.18 -5.12
CA MET A 52 3.25 -3.35 -6.23
C MET A 52 2.70 -3.81 -7.59
N SER A 53 2.56 -5.11 -7.81
CA SER A 53 1.95 -5.67 -9.04
C SER A 53 0.48 -5.28 -9.26
N ASP A 54 -0.23 -4.93 -8.18
CA ASP A 54 -1.67 -4.63 -8.21
C ASP A 54 -1.93 -3.11 -8.19
N TYR A 55 -0.88 -2.30 -8.07
CA TYR A 55 -0.98 -0.86 -7.95
C TYR A 55 -0.68 -0.18 -9.29
N ASP A 56 -1.66 0.56 -9.82
CA ASP A 56 -1.48 1.36 -11.03
C ASP A 56 -0.57 2.55 -10.75
N ILE A 57 0.63 2.52 -11.34
CA ILE A 57 1.69 3.51 -11.21
C ILE A 57 1.24 4.93 -11.56
N ILE A 58 0.24 5.09 -12.43
CA ILE A 58 -0.32 6.39 -12.81
C ILE A 58 -0.90 7.11 -11.58
N ASN A 59 -1.37 6.36 -10.57
CA ASN A 59 -1.91 6.97 -9.36
C ASN A 59 -0.84 7.59 -8.44
N ILE A 60 0.45 7.28 -8.62
CA ILE A 60 1.52 7.81 -7.75
C ILE A 60 1.54 9.34 -7.74
N GLU A 61 1.32 9.99 -8.89
CA GLU A 61 1.34 11.46 -8.97
C GLU A 61 0.23 12.13 -8.13
N HIS A 62 -0.81 11.37 -7.79
CA HIS A 62 -1.94 11.81 -6.98
C HIS A 62 -1.81 11.40 -5.50
N GLU A 63 -0.75 10.71 -5.12
CA GLU A 63 -0.54 10.29 -3.74
C GLU A 63 0.02 11.41 -2.86
N ALA A 64 -0.52 11.54 -1.64
CA ALA A 64 -0.04 12.52 -0.66
C ALA A 64 1.18 12.00 0.14
N LEU A 65 1.24 10.69 0.38
CA LEU A 65 2.32 10.01 1.07
C LEU A 65 2.42 8.56 0.57
N VAL A 66 3.60 8.16 0.11
CA VAL A 66 3.91 6.79 -0.28
C VAL A 66 4.96 6.23 0.67
N LEU A 67 4.70 5.05 1.22
CA LEU A 67 5.61 4.26 2.04
C LEU A 67 5.90 2.97 1.30
N VAL A 68 7.17 2.58 1.19
CA VAL A 68 7.57 1.37 0.47
C VAL A 68 8.19 0.37 1.44
N VAL A 69 7.69 -0.86 1.41
CA VAL A 69 8.22 -1.99 2.18
C VAL A 69 8.54 -3.12 1.22
N THR A 70 9.81 -3.27 0.84
CA THR A 70 10.22 -4.29 -0.12
C THR A 70 11.41 -5.10 0.38
N SER A 71 11.46 -6.37 -0.03
CA SER A 71 12.67 -7.19 0.06
C SER A 71 13.48 -7.07 -1.22
N THR A 72 14.69 -7.61 -1.23
CA THR A 72 15.42 -7.93 -2.47
C THR A 72 15.53 -9.45 -2.61
N PHE A 73 15.80 -9.93 -3.81
CA PHE A 73 16.07 -11.32 -4.11
C PHE A 73 17.40 -11.48 -4.85
N GLY A 74 17.99 -12.68 -4.80
CA GLY A 74 19.24 -12.98 -5.52
C GLY A 74 20.38 -11.98 -5.24
N ASN A 75 20.80 -11.28 -6.30
CA ASN A 75 21.92 -10.33 -6.29
C ASN A 75 21.50 -8.87 -6.01
N GLY A 76 20.33 -8.67 -5.38
CA GLY A 76 19.75 -7.35 -5.18
C GLY A 76 18.62 -7.03 -6.18
N ASP A 77 18.17 -8.04 -6.91
CA ASP A 77 17.02 -7.94 -7.81
C ASP A 77 15.74 -7.65 -7.00
N PRO A 78 14.74 -6.99 -7.61
CA PRO A 78 13.44 -6.87 -6.98
C PRO A 78 12.78 -8.25 -6.80
N PRO A 79 11.81 -8.39 -5.90
CA PRO A 79 10.90 -9.53 -5.90
C PRO A 79 10.06 -9.56 -7.18
N GLU A 80 9.53 -10.72 -7.56
CA GLU A 80 8.71 -10.91 -8.78
C GLU A 80 7.54 -9.91 -8.85
N ASN A 81 6.83 -9.72 -7.74
CA ASN A 81 5.70 -8.78 -7.67
C ASN A 81 6.11 -7.29 -7.55
N GLY A 82 7.41 -6.99 -7.58
CA GLY A 82 7.99 -5.65 -7.66
C GLY A 82 8.74 -5.38 -8.95
N GLU A 83 8.80 -6.34 -9.87
CA GLU A 83 9.38 -6.13 -11.20
C GLU A 83 8.51 -5.17 -12.01
N CYS A 84 9.15 -4.16 -12.62
CA CYS A 84 8.50 -3.35 -13.63
C CYS A 84 8.40 -4.18 -14.91
N THR A 85 7.28 -4.87 -15.09
CA THR A 85 6.89 -5.36 -16.40
C THR A 85 6.54 -4.12 -17.23
N ASN A 86 7.56 -3.57 -17.90
CA ASN A 86 7.32 -2.64 -19.00
C ASN A 86 6.29 -3.33 -19.89
N GLY A 87 5.15 -2.71 -20.13
CA GLY A 87 4.07 -3.31 -20.90
C GLY A 87 4.59 -3.80 -22.25
N GLU A 88 4.91 -5.10 -22.32
CA GLU A 88 4.89 -5.83 -23.56
C GLU A 88 3.42 -6.00 -23.89
N ASN A 89 2.96 -5.13 -24.78
CA ASN A 89 1.87 -5.46 -25.68
C ASN A 89 2.22 -6.71 -26.49
#